data_AF-A0A077ZXV8-F1
#
_entry.id   AF-A0A077ZXV8-F1
#
_cell.length_a   1.000
_cell.length_b   1.000
_cell.length_c   1.000
_cell.angle_alpha   90.00
_cell.angle_beta   90.00
_cell.angle_gamma   90.00
#
_symmetry.space_group_name_H-M   'P 1'
#
loop_
_entity.id
_entity.type
_entity.pdbx_description
1 polymer ?
#
loop_
_entity_poly.entity_id
_entity_poly.type
_entity_poly.pdbx_seq_one_letter_code
_entity_poly.pdbx_strand_id
1 'polypeptide(L)'
;MPEESPILRGVTFNQFSADDYSHLFRKQNNRSLNQIDELLYHHEKLRQSLGEERAAQIAASPDLFYNHEKFRLMQASARARAFLTTLVVAPAIIVAFQKSGRFVPRYQKVGLGLGIFVASFTVWHRIVGYGSQVKNEQEYAKSQKMIRNLMIRA
;
A
#
# COMPACT_ATOMS: atom_id res chain seq x y z
N MET A 1 5.29 -38.59 5.13
CA MET A 1 5.04 -37.56 6.17
C MET A 1 5.10 -36.22 5.46
N PRO A 2 4.03 -35.41 5.42
CA PRO A 2 4.09 -34.12 4.75
C PRO A 2 4.96 -33.17 5.56
N GLU A 3 6.01 -32.63 4.93
CA GLU A 3 6.89 -31.63 5.52
C GLU A 3 6.08 -30.35 5.81
N GLU A 4 5.94 -30.03 7.09
CA GLU A 4 5.38 -28.75 7.52
C GLU A 4 6.20 -27.59 6.95
N SER A 5 5.51 -26.66 6.27
CA SER A 5 6.14 -25.48 5.70
C SER A 5 6.91 -24.69 6.79
N PRO A 6 8.14 -24.22 6.50
CA PRO A 6 8.99 -23.51 7.47
C PRO A 6 8.39 -22.18 7.97
N ILE A 7 7.30 -21.71 7.36
CA ILE A 7 6.54 -20.50 7.75
C ILE A 7 5.79 -20.73 9.07
N LEU A 8 5.38 -21.98 9.35
CA LEU A 8 4.58 -22.33 10.53
C LEU A 8 5.44 -22.72 11.75
N ARG A 9 6.76 -22.91 11.57
CA ARG A 9 7.68 -23.34 12.65
C ARG A 9 8.11 -22.21 13.60
N GLY A 10 7.61 -20.99 13.42
CA GLY A 10 8.29 -19.79 13.94
C GLY A 10 7.57 -18.91 14.96
N VAL A 11 6.30 -19.14 15.35
CA VAL A 11 5.62 -18.19 16.27
C VAL A 11 4.63 -18.91 17.19
N THR A 12 5.05 -19.15 18.43
CA THR A 12 4.13 -19.60 19.49
C THR A 12 3.29 -18.43 19.99
N PHE A 13 2.10 -18.73 20.53
CA PHE A 13 1.13 -17.74 21.04
C PHE A 13 1.73 -16.73 22.03
N ASN A 14 2.81 -17.11 22.71
CA ASN A 14 3.48 -16.30 23.74
C ASN A 14 4.39 -15.19 23.17
N GLN A 15 4.56 -15.08 21.85
CA GLN A 15 5.37 -14.02 21.21
C GLN A 15 4.53 -12.83 20.72
N PHE A 16 3.22 -12.82 20.96
CA PHE A 16 2.38 -11.67 20.62
C PHE A 16 2.53 -10.56 21.67
N SER A 17 2.83 -9.35 21.20
CA SER A 17 2.81 -8.15 22.05
C SER A 17 1.45 -8.06 22.74
N ALA A 18 1.44 -7.91 24.06
CA ALA A 18 0.23 -7.80 24.89
C ALA A 18 -0.67 -6.62 24.50
N ASP A 19 -0.18 -5.70 23.66
CA ASP A 19 -0.89 -4.50 23.19
C ASP A 19 -1.51 -4.63 21.77
N ASP A 20 -1.39 -5.77 21.08
CA ASP A 20 -1.97 -5.96 19.74
C ASP A 20 -3.46 -6.40 19.80
N TYR A 21 -4.34 -5.43 20.10
CA TYR A 21 -5.80 -5.62 20.14
C TYR A 21 -6.46 -5.68 18.74
N SER A 22 -5.68 -5.71 17.65
CA SER A 22 -6.23 -5.60 16.29
C SER A 22 -7.18 -6.76 15.91
N HIS A 23 -7.03 -7.91 16.57
CA HIS A 23 -7.91 -9.09 16.46
C HIS A 23 -9.31 -8.87 17.06
N LEU A 24 -9.48 -7.93 18.00
CA LEU A 24 -10.77 -7.58 18.61
C LEU A 24 -11.64 -6.71 17.69
N PHE A 25 -11.02 -5.85 16.88
CA PHE A 25 -11.74 -4.81 16.12
C PHE A 25 -11.96 -5.15 14.64
N ARG A 26 -11.30 -6.17 14.08
CA ARG A 26 -11.52 -6.61 12.69
C ARG A 26 -11.86 -8.10 12.64
N LYS A 27 -13.16 -8.41 12.56
CA LYS A 27 -13.61 -9.76 12.20
C LYS A 27 -13.21 -10.04 10.75
N GLN A 28 -12.24 -10.94 10.57
CA GLN A 28 -12.01 -11.54 9.26
C GLN A 28 -13.11 -12.57 9.00
N ASN A 29 -13.67 -12.53 7.79
CA ASN A 29 -14.56 -13.58 7.31
C ASN A 29 -13.78 -14.89 7.18
N ASN A 30 -14.45 -16.02 7.35
CA ASN A 30 -13.86 -17.33 7.10
C ASN A 30 -13.34 -17.37 5.65
N ARG A 31 -12.05 -17.65 5.50
CA ARG A 31 -11.39 -17.78 4.20
C ARG A 31 -11.45 -19.22 3.75
N SER A 32 -11.57 -19.44 2.44
CA SER A 32 -11.38 -20.78 1.88
C SER A 32 -9.90 -21.18 1.94
N LEU A 33 -9.61 -22.48 1.90
CA LEU A 33 -8.22 -22.98 1.88
C LEU A 33 -7.40 -22.34 0.75
N ASN A 34 -7.96 -22.22 -0.45
CA ASN A 34 -7.29 -21.56 -1.58
C ASN A 34 -6.91 -20.10 -1.28
N GLN A 35 -7.73 -19.36 -0.54
CA GLN A 35 -7.45 -17.97 -0.15
C GLN A 35 -6.39 -17.87 0.95
N ILE A 36 -6.22 -18.93 1.75
CA ILE A 36 -5.15 -19.04 2.73
C ILE A 36 -3.84 -19.33 2.00
N ASP A 37 -3.84 -20.26 1.06
CA ASP A 37 -2.66 -20.59 0.24
C ASP A 37 -2.18 -19.38 -0.57
N GLU A 38 -3.11 -18.65 -1.21
CA GLU A 38 -2.78 -17.41 -1.94
C GLU A 38 -2.18 -16.35 -1.00
N LEU A 39 -2.70 -16.22 0.22
CA LEU A 39 -2.18 -15.30 1.23
C LEU A 39 -0.75 -15.69 1.65
N LEU A 40 -0.49 -16.97 1.89
CA LEU A 40 0.83 -17.48 2.27
C LEU A 40 1.84 -17.29 1.13
N TYR A 41 1.43 -17.59 -0.10
CA TYR A 41 2.26 -17.36 -1.28
C TYR A 41 2.61 -15.88 -1.46
N HIS A 42 1.62 -15.00 -1.31
CA HIS A 42 1.82 -13.55 -1.38
C HIS A 42 2.73 -13.04 -0.25
N HIS A 43 2.58 -13.59 0.95
CA HIS A 43 3.43 -13.26 2.10
C HIS A 43 4.90 -13.61 1.83
N GLU A 44 5.16 -14.80 1.30
CA GLU A 44 6.51 -15.27 0.99
C GLU A 44 7.15 -14.43 -0.12
N LYS A 45 6.40 -14.10 -1.16
CA LYS A 45 6.85 -13.20 -2.23
C LYS A 45 7.28 -11.83 -1.68
N LEU A 46 6.51 -11.28 -0.73
CA LEU A 46 6.84 -10.01 -0.09
C LEU A 46 8.09 -10.13 0.80
N ARG A 47 8.22 -11.22 1.56
CA ARG A 47 9.42 -11.51 2.36
C ARG A 47 10.68 -11.49 1.50
N GLN A 48 10.66 -12.18 0.35
CA GLN A 48 11.78 -12.21 -0.59
C GLN A 48 12.12 -10.81 -1.14
N SER A 49 11.10 -9.97 -1.39
CA SER A 49 11.32 -8.61 -1.89
C SER A 49 11.88 -7.62 -0.85
N LEU A 50 11.66 -7.90 0.45
CA LEU A 50 12.08 -7.06 1.58
C LEU A 50 13.45 -7.46 2.14
N GLY A 51 13.83 -8.73 1.97
CA GLY A 51 14.99 -9.33 2.63
C GLY A 51 14.64 -9.86 4.02
N GLU A 52 15.39 -10.87 4.47
CA GLU A 52 15.07 -11.60 5.70
C GLU A 52 15.13 -10.73 6.97
N GLU A 53 16.10 -9.81 7.03
CA GLU A 53 16.31 -8.96 8.19
C GLU A 53 15.15 -7.97 8.42
N ARG A 54 14.72 -7.28 7.36
CA ARG A 54 13.56 -6.37 7.38
C ARG A 54 12.26 -7.12 7.66
N ALA A 55 12.10 -8.30 7.07
CA ALA A 55 10.93 -9.13 7.32
C ALA A 55 10.85 -9.56 8.79
N ALA A 56 11.96 -9.97 9.40
CA ALA A 56 12.02 -10.32 10.82
C ALA A 56 11.67 -9.14 11.74
N GLN A 57 12.18 -7.94 11.44
CA GLN A 57 11.84 -6.71 12.19
C GLN A 57 10.33 -6.39 12.15
N ILE A 58 9.72 -6.48 10.96
CA ILE A 58 8.28 -6.24 10.78
C ILE A 58 7.47 -7.35 11.44
N ALA A 59 7.94 -8.60 11.37
CA ALA A 59 7.29 -9.74 11.97
C ALA A 59 7.30 -9.67 13.51
N ALA A 60 8.31 -9.04 14.13
CA ALA A 60 8.34 -8.79 15.56
C ALA A 60 7.31 -7.72 16.00
N SER A 61 7.15 -6.66 15.19
CA SER A 61 6.35 -5.48 15.57
C SER A 61 5.51 -4.92 14.42
N PRO A 62 4.48 -5.65 13.94
CA PRO A 62 3.74 -5.25 12.73
C PRO A 62 2.89 -3.99 12.91
N ASP A 63 2.58 -3.57 14.14
CA ASP A 63 1.85 -2.33 14.43
C ASP A 63 2.61 -1.07 14.05
N LEU A 64 3.94 -1.07 14.22
CA LEU A 64 4.78 0.08 13.89
C LEU A 64 4.80 0.37 12.38
N PHE A 65 4.70 -0.68 11.57
CA PHE A 65 4.77 -0.60 10.10
C PHE A 65 3.38 -0.52 9.45
N TYR A 66 2.33 -0.94 10.14
CA TYR A 66 0.96 -0.93 9.64
C TYR A 66 0.13 0.24 10.19
N ASN A 67 0.50 1.47 9.81
CA ASN A 67 -0.29 2.67 10.15
C ASN A 67 -1.16 3.11 8.96
N HIS A 68 -2.42 2.68 8.97
CA HIS A 68 -3.40 3.04 7.95
C HIS A 68 -3.72 4.53 7.88
N GLU A 69 -3.77 5.22 9.01
CA GLU A 69 -4.13 6.63 9.04
C GLU A 69 -3.03 7.47 8.42
N LYS A 70 -1.78 7.16 8.77
CA LYS A 70 -0.61 7.78 8.15
C LYS A 70 -0.64 7.59 6.63
N PHE A 71 -0.97 6.40 6.15
CA PHE A 71 -1.09 6.15 4.71
C PHE A 71 -2.22 6.94 4.04
N ARG A 72 -3.41 6.95 4.65
CA ARG A 72 -4.55 7.72 4.13
C ARG A 72 -4.21 9.21 4.06
N LEU A 73 -3.56 9.75 5.08
CA LEU A 73 -3.14 11.14 5.14
C LEU A 73 -2.06 11.45 4.08
N MET A 74 -1.09 10.56 3.90
CA MET A 74 -0.09 10.67 2.84
C MET A 74 -0.74 10.69 1.45
N GLN A 75 -1.64 9.75 1.14
CA GLN A 75 -2.36 9.76 -0.13
C GLN A 75 -3.23 11.00 -0.31
N ALA A 76 -3.93 11.45 0.73
CA ALA A 76 -4.74 12.65 0.69
C ALA A 76 -3.88 13.89 0.37
N SER A 77 -2.72 14.01 1.03
CA SER A 77 -1.78 15.11 0.77
C SER A 77 -1.23 15.08 -0.66
N ALA A 78 -0.91 13.90 -1.20
CA ALA A 78 -0.44 13.74 -2.57
C ALA A 78 -1.53 14.10 -3.59
N ARG A 79 -2.80 13.69 -3.35
CA ARG A 79 -3.95 14.07 -4.19
C ARG A 79 -4.19 15.57 -4.19
N ALA A 80 -4.15 16.20 -3.01
CA ALA A 80 -4.34 17.64 -2.89
C ALA A 80 -3.26 18.43 -3.65
N ARG A 81 -1.99 18.05 -3.48
CA ARG A 81 -0.88 18.68 -4.21
C ARG A 81 -0.98 18.46 -5.72
N ALA A 82 -1.30 17.25 -6.15
CA ALA A 82 -1.52 16.94 -7.56
C ALA A 82 -2.66 17.78 -8.16
N PHE A 83 -3.77 17.91 -7.44
CA PHE A 83 -4.90 18.73 -7.87
C PHE A 83 -4.52 20.20 -8.04
N LEU A 84 -3.81 20.78 -7.06
CA LEU A 84 -3.30 22.15 -7.16
C LEU A 84 -2.35 22.34 -8.34
N THR A 85 -1.44 21.39 -8.57
CA THR A 85 -0.55 21.41 -9.75
C THR A 85 -1.36 21.37 -11.05
N THR A 86 -2.38 20.51 -11.15
CA THR A 86 -3.23 20.43 -12.35
C THR A 86 -3.98 21.72 -12.61
N LEU A 87 -4.51 22.38 -11.57
CA LEU A 87 -5.22 23.65 -11.70
C LEU A 87 -4.33 24.79 -12.24
N VAL A 88 -3.03 24.76 -11.95
CA VAL A 88 -2.09 25.78 -12.46
C VAL A 88 -1.57 25.41 -13.85
N VAL A 89 -1.15 24.15 -14.04
CA VAL A 89 -0.44 23.71 -15.24
C VAL A 89 -1.39 23.51 -16.43
N ALA A 90 -2.60 22.96 -16.21
CA ALA A 90 -3.51 22.68 -17.32
C ALA A 90 -3.97 23.97 -18.03
N PRO A 91 -4.39 25.05 -17.33
CA PRO A 91 -4.71 26.32 -18.00
C PRO A 91 -3.50 26.95 -18.70
N ALA A 92 -2.31 26.91 -18.08
CA ALA A 92 -1.09 27.46 -18.67
C ALA A 92 -0.77 26.80 -20.03
N ILE A 93 -0.89 25.47 -20.10
CA ILE A 93 -0.70 24.71 -21.33
C ILE A 93 -1.78 25.06 -22.36
N ILE A 94 -3.05 25.15 -21.94
CA ILE A 94 -4.16 25.53 -22.85
C ILE A 94 -3.93 26.92 -23.45
N VAL A 95 -3.52 27.91 -22.64
CA VAL A 95 -3.22 29.27 -23.11
C VAL A 95 -2.03 29.25 -24.08
N ALA A 96 -0.99 28.47 -23.82
CA ALA A 96 0.15 28.32 -24.73
C ALA A 96 -0.26 27.71 -26.09
N PHE A 97 -1.14 26.71 -26.10
CA PHE A 97 -1.70 26.15 -27.34
C PHE A 97 -2.57 27.16 -28.11
N GLN A 98 -3.37 27.96 -27.41
CA GLN A 98 -4.17 29.00 -28.04
C GLN A 98 -3.31 30.11 -28.67
N LYS A 99 -2.22 30.52 -28.00
CA LYS A 99 -1.25 31.48 -28.56
C LYS A 99 -0.51 30.95 -29.79
N SER A 100 -0.36 29.63 -29.95
CA SER A 100 0.24 29.02 -31.14
C SER A 100 -0.76 28.80 -32.29
N GLY A 101 -1.97 29.35 -32.20
CA GLY A 101 -3.00 29.26 -33.24
C GLY A 101 -3.70 27.89 -33.31
N ARG A 102 -3.42 26.99 -32.37
CA ARG A 102 -4.05 25.66 -32.31
C ARG A 102 -5.32 25.71 -31.45
N PHE A 103 -6.45 25.36 -32.06
CA PHE A 103 -7.69 25.15 -31.32
C PHE A 103 -7.64 23.81 -30.58
N VAL A 104 -7.82 23.84 -29.26
CA VAL A 104 -7.91 22.63 -28.42
C VAL A 104 -9.39 22.32 -28.16
N PRO A 105 -9.97 21.23 -28.71
CA PRO A 105 -11.34 20.85 -28.45
C PRO A 105 -11.55 20.40 -26.99
N ARG A 106 -12.79 20.46 -26.50
CA ARG A 106 -13.13 20.23 -25.08
C ARG A 106 -12.67 18.87 -24.56
N TYR A 107 -12.79 17.80 -25.34
CA TYR A 107 -12.37 16.46 -24.93
C TYR A 107 -10.85 16.36 -24.70
N GLN A 108 -10.04 17.06 -25.50
CA GLN A 108 -8.58 17.11 -25.32
C GLN A 108 -8.20 17.90 -24.07
N LYS A 109 -8.96 18.95 -23.70
CA LYS A 109 -8.72 19.69 -22.45
C LYS A 109 -8.95 18.81 -21.22
N VAL A 110 -10.02 18.00 -21.24
CA VAL A 110 -10.30 17.04 -20.16
C VAL A 110 -9.21 15.97 -20.09
N GLY A 111 -8.82 15.40 -21.24
CA GLY A 111 -7.73 14.42 -21.32
C GLY A 111 -6.39 14.98 -20.82
N LEU A 112 -6.07 16.22 -21.20
CA LEU A 112 -4.87 16.93 -20.74
C LEU A 112 -4.88 17.12 -19.22
N GLY A 113 -5.99 17.62 -18.67
CA GLY A 113 -6.14 17.81 -17.21
C GLY A 113 -5.97 16.50 -16.44
N LEU A 114 -6.59 15.42 -16.94
CA LEU A 114 -6.47 14.09 -16.33
C LEU A 114 -5.04 13.55 -16.41
N GLY A 115 -4.37 13.71 -17.56
CA GLY A 115 -2.98 13.30 -17.76
C GLY A 115 -2.02 14.04 -16.83
N ILE A 116 -2.17 15.37 -16.70
CA ILE A 116 -1.37 16.20 -15.79
C ILE A 116 -1.63 15.78 -14.33
N PHE A 117 -2.87 15.49 -13.96
CA PHE A 117 -3.21 15.02 -12.61
C PHE A 117 -2.54 13.70 -12.29
N VAL A 118 -2.62 12.70 -13.18
CA VAL A 118 -1.99 11.39 -12.97
C VAL A 118 -0.47 11.51 -12.87
N ALA A 119 0.15 12.31 -13.75
CA ALA A 119 1.58 12.56 -13.71
C ALA A 119 2.01 13.25 -12.40
N SER A 120 1.31 14.33 -12.02
CA SER A 120 1.58 15.09 -10.80
C SER A 120 1.35 14.24 -9.54
N PHE A 121 0.29 13.42 -9.53
CA PHE A 121 0.01 12.49 -8.43
C PHE A 121 1.15 11.48 -8.27
N THR A 122 1.65 10.90 -9.36
CA THR A 122 2.77 9.94 -9.29
C THR A 122 4.03 10.57 -8.71
N VAL A 123 4.33 11.82 -9.08
CA VAL A 123 5.47 12.58 -8.54
C VAL A 123 5.27 12.90 -7.06
N TRP A 124 4.14 13.51 -6.68
CA TRP A 124 3.86 13.88 -5.30
C TRP A 124 3.74 12.67 -4.37
N HIS A 125 3.21 11.56 -4.86
CA HIS A 125 3.11 10.31 -4.11
C HIS A 125 4.50 9.76 -3.74
N ARG A 126 5.48 9.89 -4.64
CA ARG A 126 6.88 9.54 -4.32
C ARG A 126 7.52 10.54 -3.35
N ILE A 127 7.31 11.84 -3.55
CA ILE A 127 7.90 12.90 -2.71
C ILE A 127 7.40 12.82 -1.26
N VAL A 128 6.15 12.44 -1.03
CA VAL A 128 5.58 12.26 0.32
C VAL A 128 6.18 11.04 1.04
N GLY A 129 7.11 10.31 0.41
CA GLY A 129 7.84 9.19 1.02
C GLY A 129 7.20 7.84 0.78
N TYR A 130 6.20 7.77 -0.11
CA TYR A 130 5.53 6.53 -0.45
C TYR A 130 6.27 5.80 -1.59
N GLY A 131 7.49 5.35 -1.27
CA GLY A 131 8.33 4.53 -2.14
C GLY A 131 7.86 3.09 -2.24
N SER A 132 8.43 2.35 -3.19
CA SER A 132 8.18 0.90 -3.34
C SER A 132 8.50 0.13 -2.06
N GLN A 133 9.55 0.52 -1.36
CA GLN A 133 9.97 -0.09 -0.11
C GLN A 133 8.91 0.08 1.01
N VAL A 134 8.47 1.30 1.29
CA VAL A 134 7.45 1.58 2.33
C VAL A 134 6.13 0.87 2.03
N LYS A 135 5.75 0.81 0.74
CA LYS A 135 4.58 0.05 0.31
C LYS A 135 4.73 -1.44 0.62
N ASN A 136 5.86 -2.05 0.25
CA ASN A 136 6.12 -3.47 0.49
C ASN A 136 6.16 -3.78 1.99
N GLU A 137 6.79 -2.93 2.80
CA GLU A 137 6.84 -3.05 4.27
C GLU A 137 5.43 -3.05 4.87
N GLN A 138 4.56 -2.14 4.41
CA GLN A 138 3.18 -2.05 4.87
C GLN A 138 2.31 -3.24 4.41
N GLU A 139 2.47 -3.69 3.16
CA GLU A 139 1.76 -4.86 2.64
C GLU A 139 2.20 -6.16 3.34
N TYR A 140 3.49 -6.26 3.69
CA TYR A 140 4.02 -7.38 4.47
C TYR A 140 3.48 -7.37 5.90
N ALA A 141 3.51 -6.22 6.58
CA ALA A 141 2.92 -6.06 7.92
C ALA A 141 1.41 -6.38 7.92
N LYS A 142 0.69 -5.98 6.87
CA LYS A 142 -0.73 -6.34 6.67
C LYS A 142 -0.92 -7.84 6.57
N SER A 143 -0.13 -8.50 5.72
CA SER A 143 -0.19 -9.95 5.51
C SER A 143 0.12 -10.70 6.81
N GLN A 144 1.16 -10.26 7.54
CA GLN A 144 1.54 -10.83 8.83
C GLN A 144 0.40 -10.77 9.86
N LYS A 145 -0.27 -9.61 9.98
CA LYS A 145 -1.46 -9.47 10.84
C LYS A 145 -2.61 -10.38 10.40
N MET A 146 -2.78 -10.59 9.09
CA MET A 146 -3.81 -11.50 8.59
C MET A 146 -3.53 -12.95 8.95
N ILE A 147 -2.28 -13.40 8.78
CA ILE A 147 -1.85 -14.75 9.15
C ILE A 147 -1.97 -14.96 10.67
N ARG A 148 -1.56 -13.98 11.48
CA ARG A 148 -1.73 -14.02 12.95
C ARG A 148 -3.19 -14.21 13.37
N ASN A 149 -4.10 -13.45 12.76
CA ASN A 149 -5.54 -13.58 13.06
C ASN A 149 -6.13 -14.93 12.62
N LEU A 150 -5.59 -15.57 11.58
CA LEU A 150 -5.98 -16.92 11.20
C LEU A 150 -5.50 -17.96 12.21
N MET A 151 -4.26 -17.83 12.72
CA MET A 151 -3.71 -18.74 13.73
C MET A 151 -4.42 -18.67 15.09
N ILE A 152 -4.88 -17.49 15.50
CA ILE A 152 -5.59 -17.31 16.79
C ILE A 152 -7.03 -17.86 16.73
N ARG A 153 -7.62 -17.95 15.53
CA ARG A 153 -9.01 -18.39 15.33
C ARG A 153 -9.14 -19.85 14.89
N ALA A 154 -8.04 -20.50 14.56
CA ALA A 154 -7.98 -21.93 14.27
C ALA A 154 -8.01 -22.74 15.58
#